data_AF-A0A357I3T7-F1
#
_entry.id   AF-A0A357I3T7-F1
#
_cell.length_a   1.000
_cell.length_b   1.000
_cell.length_c   1.000
_cell.angle_alpha   90.00
_cell.angle_beta   90.00
_cell.angle_gamma   90.00
#
_symmetry.space_group_name_H-M   'P 1'
#
loop_
_entity.id
_entity.type
_entity.pdbx_description
1 polymer ?
#
loop_
_entity_poly.entity_id
_entity_poly.type
_entity_poly.pdbx_seq_one_letter_code
_entity_poly.pdbx_strand_id
1 'polypeptide(L)'
;MFKSYADCTQGKGSAALKELIKNLPLNAKNPPSHNSQAPIFVPNYYFGLTDTCEFGVSSRHNSTGTAPWMLWIVVENMLGIRATPDGLKVAPCMPDEWDHARLHRQFKGSNYEIELRSGQPGATLEITV
;
A
#
# COMPACT_ATOMS: atom_id res chain seq x y z
N MET A 1 4.50 -4.93 -6.01
CA MET A 1 3.68 -3.72 -6.26
C MET A 1 2.51 -3.99 -7.18
N PHE A 2 2.73 -4.33 -8.45
CA PHE A 2 1.63 -4.53 -9.41
C PHE A 2 0.62 -5.61 -9.00
N LYS A 3 1.08 -6.68 -8.34
CA LYS A 3 0.17 -7.68 -7.75
C LYS A 3 -0.79 -7.01 -6.76
N SER A 4 -0.30 -6.29 -5.77
CA SER A 4 -1.15 -5.61 -4.77
C SER A 4 -2.14 -4.64 -5.40
N TYR A 5 -1.73 -3.93 -6.45
CA TYR A 5 -2.66 -3.11 -7.24
C TYR A 5 -3.76 -3.96 -7.90
N ALA A 6 -3.40 -5.04 -8.58
CA ALA A 6 -4.36 -5.94 -9.23
C ALA A 6 -5.31 -6.64 -8.25
N ASP A 7 -4.87 -6.89 -7.02
CA ASP A 7 -5.75 -7.34 -5.94
C ASP A 7 -6.76 -6.27 -5.57
N CYS A 8 -6.32 -5.02 -5.44
CA CYS A 8 -7.21 -3.90 -5.10
C CYS A 8 -8.30 -3.71 -6.17
N THR A 9 -7.97 -3.82 -7.46
CA THR A 9 -8.95 -3.71 -8.55
C THR A 9 -9.99 -4.84 -8.54
N GLN A 10 -9.71 -5.95 -7.88
CA GLN A 10 -10.63 -7.09 -7.68
C GLN A 10 -11.35 -7.06 -6.33
N GLY A 11 -11.22 -5.98 -5.54
CA GLY A 11 -11.82 -5.90 -4.21
C GLY A 11 -11.11 -6.73 -3.15
N LYS A 12 -9.87 -7.20 -3.41
CA LYS A 12 -9.11 -8.10 -2.52
C LYS A 12 -8.12 -7.34 -1.64
N GLY A 13 -8.61 -6.40 -0.82
CA GLY A 13 -7.79 -5.52 0.03
C GLY A 13 -6.82 -6.28 0.94
N SER A 14 -7.29 -7.33 1.62
CA SER A 14 -6.49 -8.15 2.55
C SER A 14 -5.35 -8.88 1.83
N ALA A 15 -5.61 -9.37 0.62
CA ALA A 15 -4.58 -9.99 -0.23
C ALA A 15 -3.53 -8.95 -0.67
N ALA A 16 -3.97 -7.75 -1.05
CA ALA A 16 -3.08 -6.67 -1.44
C ALA A 16 -2.14 -6.27 -0.28
N LEU A 17 -2.68 -6.13 0.94
CA LEU A 17 -1.93 -5.78 2.14
C LEU A 17 -0.88 -6.84 2.47
N LYS A 18 -1.28 -8.12 2.42
CA LYS A 18 -0.36 -9.25 2.64
C LYS A 18 0.83 -9.22 1.69
N GLU A 19 0.62 -8.89 0.41
CA GLU A 19 1.72 -8.76 -0.55
C GLU A 19 2.64 -7.56 -0.25
N LEU A 20 2.10 -6.42 0.21
CA LEU A 20 2.92 -5.28 0.61
C LEU A 20 3.78 -5.60 1.84
N ILE A 21 3.20 -6.22 2.86
CA ILE A 21 3.89 -6.59 4.11
C ILE A 21 5.10 -7.48 3.84
N LYS A 22 5.01 -8.40 2.86
CA LYS A 22 6.15 -9.27 2.49
C LYS A 22 7.40 -8.49 2.11
N ASN A 23 7.24 -7.29 1.55
CA ASN A 23 8.33 -6.44 1.06
C ASN A 23 8.89 -5.51 2.15
N LEU A 24 8.20 -5.36 3.29
CA LEU A 24 8.65 -4.50 4.37
C LEU A 24 9.94 -5.05 5.01
N PRO A 25 10.88 -4.17 5.40
CA PRO A 25 12.17 -4.58 5.95
C PRO A 25 12.06 -5.29 7.30
N LEU A 26 10.93 -5.10 8.00
CA LEU A 26 10.61 -5.70 9.30
C LEU A 26 9.69 -6.91 9.21
N ASN A 27 9.51 -7.50 8.01
CA ASN A 27 8.72 -8.71 7.85
C ASN A 27 9.28 -9.86 8.71
N ALA A 28 8.46 -10.41 9.61
CA ALA A 28 8.86 -11.50 10.50
C ALA A 28 9.36 -12.77 9.76
N LYS A 29 8.90 -13.00 8.53
CA LYS A 29 9.35 -14.13 7.69
C LYS A 29 10.69 -13.90 7.01
N ASN A 30 11.16 -12.67 6.97
CA ASN A 30 12.45 -12.30 6.39
C ASN A 30 13.02 -11.12 7.19
N PRO A 31 13.44 -11.33 8.46
CA PRO A 31 13.79 -10.24 9.37
C PRO A 31 15.15 -9.61 9.04
N PRO A 32 15.48 -8.43 9.60
CA PRO A 32 16.78 -7.76 9.41
C PRO A 32 18.02 -8.63 9.69
N SER A 33 17.93 -9.55 10.65
CA SER A 33 19.01 -10.50 10.97
C SER A 33 19.34 -11.46 9.82
N HIS A 34 18.42 -11.64 8.87
CA HIS A 34 18.60 -12.43 7.66
C HIS A 34 18.74 -11.53 6.43
N ASN A 35 17.76 -10.66 6.19
CA ASN A 35 17.67 -9.85 4.98
C ASN A 35 18.74 -8.73 4.90
N SER A 36 19.40 -8.41 6.02
CA SER A 36 20.43 -7.36 6.14
C SER A 36 19.98 -5.96 5.66
N GLN A 37 18.70 -5.64 5.79
CA GLN A 37 18.09 -4.37 5.39
C GLN A 37 17.92 -3.44 6.60
N ALA A 38 18.36 -2.19 6.46
CA ALA A 38 18.08 -1.17 7.46
C ALA A 38 16.56 -0.87 7.50
N PRO A 39 15.92 -0.86 8.69
CA PRO A 39 14.47 -0.73 8.83
C PRO A 39 13.95 0.71 8.70
N ILE A 40 14.61 1.52 7.87
CA ILE A 40 14.27 2.93 7.62
C ILE A 40 13.86 3.19 6.17
N PHE A 41 14.07 2.21 5.28
CA PHE A 41 13.64 2.29 3.88
C PHE A 41 13.32 0.90 3.33
N VAL A 42 12.56 0.88 2.23
CA VAL A 42 12.23 -0.35 1.50
C VAL A 42 13.21 -0.50 0.32
N PRO A 43 13.86 -1.66 0.15
CA PRO A 43 14.83 -1.86 -0.92
C PRO A 43 14.16 -2.03 -2.29
N ASN A 44 14.97 -1.99 -3.34
CA ASN A 44 14.50 -2.30 -4.69
C ASN A 44 14.01 -3.75 -4.86
N TYR A 45 14.69 -4.71 -4.23
CA TYR A 45 14.34 -6.14 -4.27
C TYR A 45 15.06 -6.92 -3.17
N TYR A 46 14.58 -8.15 -2.95
CA TYR A 46 15.30 -9.22 -2.25
C TYR A 46 15.65 -10.32 -3.25
N PHE A 47 16.78 -10.99 -3.09
CA PHE A 47 17.17 -12.08 -4.00
C PHE A 47 16.16 -13.23 -3.90
N GLY A 48 15.62 -13.66 -5.05
CA GLY A 48 14.49 -14.59 -5.09
C GLY A 48 14.82 -16.02 -5.50
N LEU A 49 16.09 -16.33 -5.82
CA LEU A 49 16.52 -17.67 -6.19
C LEU A 49 16.70 -18.50 -4.92
N THR A 50 15.88 -19.53 -4.75
CA THR A 50 15.81 -20.32 -3.51
C THR A 50 17.05 -21.13 -3.22
N ASP A 51 17.83 -21.45 -4.25
CA ASP A 51 18.95 -22.39 -4.16
C ASP A 51 20.30 -21.65 -3.98
N THR A 52 20.27 -20.36 -3.63
CA THR A 52 21.47 -19.56 -3.40
C THR A 52 21.56 -19.10 -1.94
N CYS A 53 22.78 -18.84 -1.45
CA CYS A 53 22.97 -18.39 -0.08
C CYS A 53 22.45 -16.97 0.18
N GLU A 54 22.20 -16.20 -0.89
CA GLU A 54 21.65 -14.86 -0.84
C GLU A 54 20.12 -14.84 -0.83
N PHE A 55 19.42 -15.97 -0.93
CA PHE A 55 17.97 -16.00 -0.93
C PHE A 55 17.39 -15.15 0.21
N GLY A 56 16.54 -14.17 -0.12
CA GLY A 56 15.94 -13.26 0.85
C GLY A 56 16.82 -12.09 1.32
N VAL A 57 18.10 -12.03 0.93
CA VAL A 57 18.98 -10.89 1.21
C VAL A 57 18.52 -9.66 0.42
N SER A 58 18.56 -8.50 1.06
CA SER A 58 18.19 -7.24 0.44
C SER A 58 19.27 -6.72 -0.50
N SER A 59 18.84 -6.11 -1.60
CA SER A 59 19.75 -5.34 -2.46
C SER A 59 20.25 -4.05 -1.81
N ARG A 60 19.60 -3.55 -0.76
CA ARG A 60 19.93 -2.29 -0.03
C ARG A 60 19.89 -1.01 -0.88
N HIS A 61 19.39 -1.09 -2.11
CA HIS A 61 19.23 0.07 -2.98
C HIS A 61 17.96 0.84 -2.59
N ASN A 62 18.11 2.11 -2.22
CA ASN A 62 17.02 3.01 -1.85
C ASN A 62 16.49 3.83 -3.05
N SER A 63 17.28 4.02 -4.09
CA SER A 63 16.89 4.69 -5.34
C SER A 63 15.98 3.81 -6.19
N THR A 64 14.74 3.64 -5.74
CA THR A 64 13.73 2.78 -6.37
C THR A 64 12.34 3.39 -6.26
N GLY A 65 11.46 3.01 -7.19
CA GLY A 65 10.03 3.35 -7.13
C GLY A 65 9.25 2.57 -6.07
N THR A 66 9.84 1.59 -5.37
CA THR A 66 9.16 0.71 -4.41
C THR A 66 8.33 1.49 -3.38
N ALA A 67 8.92 2.49 -2.71
CA ALA A 67 8.22 3.27 -1.69
C ALA A 67 7.09 4.15 -2.26
N PRO A 68 7.30 4.93 -3.34
CA PRO A 68 6.20 5.64 -4.02
C PRO A 68 5.06 4.72 -4.47
N TRP A 69 5.37 3.53 -5.01
CA TRP A 69 4.36 2.55 -5.40
C TRP A 69 3.57 2.02 -4.20
N MET A 70 4.23 1.74 -3.08
CA MET A 70 3.53 1.33 -1.84
C MET A 70 2.57 2.43 -1.37
N LEU A 71 3.03 3.68 -1.33
CA LEU A 71 2.21 4.81 -0.91
C LEU A 71 1.00 4.98 -1.82
N TRP A 72 1.20 4.92 -3.14
CA TRP A 72 0.13 4.99 -4.12
C TRP A 72 -0.89 3.85 -3.96
N ILE A 73 -0.43 2.62 -3.72
CA ILE A 73 -1.32 1.48 -3.49
C ILE A 73 -2.13 1.68 -2.19
N VAL A 74 -1.48 2.07 -1.09
CA VAL A 74 -2.16 2.26 0.19
C VAL A 74 -3.17 3.41 0.13
N VAL A 75 -2.77 4.58 -0.35
CA VAL A 75 -3.61 5.78 -0.32
C VAL A 75 -4.65 5.77 -1.42
N GLU A 76 -4.25 5.54 -2.67
CA GLU A 76 -5.14 5.66 -3.80
C GLU A 76 -5.93 4.38 -4.08
N ASN A 77 -5.46 3.20 -3.65
CA ASN A 77 -6.13 1.95 -3.99
C ASN A 77 -6.78 1.24 -2.80
N MET A 78 -6.09 1.09 -1.66
CA MET A 78 -6.70 0.48 -0.47
C MET A 78 -7.65 1.44 0.23
N LEU A 79 -7.18 2.64 0.58
CA LEU A 79 -8.05 3.70 1.11
C LEU A 79 -8.95 4.29 0.02
N GLY A 80 -8.52 4.18 -1.25
CA GLY A 80 -9.37 4.48 -2.40
C GLY A 80 -9.51 5.97 -2.73
N ILE A 81 -8.59 6.81 -2.27
CA ILE A 81 -8.75 8.28 -2.30
C ILE A 81 -7.94 8.83 -3.45
N ARG A 82 -8.63 9.19 -4.53
CA ARG A 82 -8.03 9.53 -5.83
C ARG A 82 -8.45 10.92 -6.26
N ALA A 83 -7.49 11.75 -6.62
CA ALA A 83 -7.77 12.96 -7.37
C ALA A 83 -8.12 12.59 -8.81
N THR A 84 -9.24 13.11 -9.30
CA THR A 84 -9.68 13.00 -10.70
C THR A 84 -9.74 14.42 -11.30
N PRO A 85 -9.85 14.55 -12.64
CA PRO A 85 -10.08 15.85 -13.26
C PRO A 85 -11.33 16.57 -12.67
N ASP A 86 -12.38 15.80 -12.41
CA ASP A 86 -13.68 16.31 -11.97
C ASP A 86 -13.78 16.52 -10.45
N GLY A 87 -12.87 15.94 -9.65
CA GLY A 87 -13.00 16.04 -8.19
C GLY A 87 -12.13 15.07 -7.40
N LEU A 88 -12.60 14.73 -6.21
CA LEU A 88 -11.98 13.75 -5.33
C LEU A 88 -12.89 12.51 -5.25
N LYS A 89 -12.38 11.38 -5.75
CA LYS A 89 -13.07 10.09 -5.71
C LYS A 89 -12.65 9.31 -4.46
N VAL A 90 -13.61 8.71 -3.78
CA VAL A 90 -13.43 7.82 -2.64
C VAL A 90 -14.08 6.49 -2.96
N ALA A 91 -13.25 5.48 -3.24
CA ALA A 91 -13.66 4.12 -3.60
C ALA A 91 -12.74 3.09 -2.91
N PRO A 92 -12.94 2.83 -1.60
CA PRO A 92 -12.03 2.03 -0.80
C PRO A 92 -12.04 0.55 -1.19
N CYS A 93 -10.87 -0.08 -1.09
CA CYS A 93 -10.64 -1.52 -1.11
C CYS A 93 -9.90 -1.90 0.17
N MET A 94 -10.56 -1.68 1.31
CA MET A 94 -9.93 -1.88 2.62
C MET A 94 -9.68 -3.36 2.89
N PRO A 95 -8.52 -3.71 3.45
CA PRO A 95 -8.29 -5.00 4.10
C PRO A 95 -9.35 -5.28 5.17
N ASP A 96 -9.77 -6.54 5.31
CA ASP A 96 -10.73 -6.96 6.33
C ASP A 96 -10.20 -6.74 7.75
N GLU A 97 -8.87 -6.69 7.89
CA GLU A 97 -8.19 -6.40 9.15
C GLU A 97 -8.27 -4.92 9.56
N TRP A 98 -8.81 -4.03 8.71
CA TRP A 98 -8.97 -2.61 8.99
C TRP A 98 -10.43 -2.27 9.29
N ASP A 99 -10.75 -2.12 10.57
CA ASP A 99 -12.11 -1.70 10.99
C ASP A 99 -12.38 -0.22 10.71
N HIS A 100 -11.33 0.60 10.71
CA HIS A 100 -11.44 2.05 10.58
C HIS A 100 -10.15 2.64 9.99
N ALA A 101 -10.30 3.65 9.14
CA ALA A 101 -9.21 4.49 8.69
C ALA A 101 -9.63 5.96 8.68
N ARG A 102 -8.72 6.84 9.09
CA ARG A 102 -8.93 8.29 9.09
C ARG A 102 -7.74 8.97 8.43
N LEU A 103 -8.02 9.93 7.56
CA LEU A 103 -6.97 10.73 6.93
C LEU A 103 -7.41 12.17 6.68
N HIS A 104 -6.41 13.03 6.52
CA HIS A 104 -6.57 14.42 6.14
C HIS A 104 -5.98 14.59 4.74
N ARG A 105 -6.79 15.06 3.78
CA ARG A 105 -6.37 15.29 2.39
C ARG A 105 -6.62 16.74 2.03
N GLN A 106 -5.56 17.46 1.69
CA GLN A 106 -5.69 18.75 1.01
C GLN A 106 -5.86 18.51 -0.49
N PHE A 107 -6.89 19.11 -1.08
CA PHE A 107 -7.15 19.02 -2.52
C PHE A 107 -7.85 20.30 -3.01
N LYS A 108 -7.34 20.89 -4.10
CA LYS A 108 -7.84 22.15 -4.69
C LYS A 108 -8.14 23.26 -3.65
N GLY A 109 -7.23 23.47 -2.69
CA GLY A 109 -7.36 24.52 -1.66
C GLY A 109 -8.33 24.19 -0.50
N SER A 110 -9.04 23.06 -0.57
CA SER A 110 -9.92 22.57 0.50
C SER A 110 -9.24 21.49 1.32
N ASN A 111 -9.63 21.38 2.60
CA ASN A 111 -9.18 20.32 3.51
C ASN A 111 -10.31 19.32 3.72
N TYR A 112 -10.08 18.07 3.38
CA TYR A 112 -11.01 16.97 3.56
C TYR A 112 -10.58 16.11 4.74
N GLU A 113 -11.47 15.93 5.70
CA GLU A 113 -11.38 14.89 6.72
C GLU A 113 -12.20 13.70 6.25
N ILE A 114 -11.54 12.56 6.06
CA ILE A 114 -12.16 11.36 5.50
C ILE A 114 -12.05 10.25 6.54
N GLU A 115 -13.21 9.74 6.97
CA GLU A 115 -13.32 8.55 7.82
C GLU A 115 -13.93 7.40 7.02
N LEU A 116 -13.27 6.25 7.07
CA LEU A 116 -13.69 5.00 6.45
C LEU A 116 -13.95 3.99 7.57
N ARG A 117 -15.04 3.24 7.47
CA ARG A 117 -15.43 2.19 8.45
C ARG A 117 -15.79 0.91 7.72
N SER A 118 -15.36 -0.24 8.25
CA SER A 118 -15.75 -1.55 7.74
C SER A 118 -17.26 -1.79 7.96
N GLY A 119 -17.88 -2.63 7.12
CA GLY A 119 -19.28 -3.06 7.30
C GLY A 119 -20.36 -2.15 6.69
N GLN A 120 -20.00 -1.02 6.08
CA GLN A 120 -20.92 -0.31 5.19
C GLN A 120 -20.73 -0.79 3.73
N PRO A 121 -21.80 -1.05 2.97
CA PRO A 121 -21.69 -1.37 1.55
C PRO A 121 -20.82 -0.34 0.86
N GLY A 122 -19.88 -0.78 0.02
CA GLY A 122 -18.88 0.07 -0.64
C GLY A 122 -19.52 1.13 -1.53
N ALA A 123 -19.96 2.22 -0.93
CA ALA A 123 -20.43 3.40 -1.64
C ALA A 123 -19.21 4.08 -2.25
N THR A 124 -19.17 4.12 -3.58
CA THR A 124 -18.25 5.05 -4.25
C THR A 124 -18.82 6.45 -4.08
N LEU A 125 -18.03 7.34 -3.49
CA LEU A 125 -18.37 8.75 -3.33
C LEU A 125 -17.49 9.55 -4.29
N GLU A 126 -18.11 10.48 -5.02
CA GLU A 126 -17.40 11.44 -5.85
C GLU A 126 -17.73 12.84 -5.36
N ILE A 127 -16.71 13.55 -4.89
CA ILE A 127 -16.81 14.93 -4.43
C ILE A 127 -16.36 15.83 -5.57
N THR A 128 -17.32 16.44 -6.27
CA THR A 128 -17.04 17.44 -7.31
C THR A 128 -16.65 18.77 -6.66
N VAL A 129 -15.58 19.39 -7.15
CA VAL A 129 -15.02 20.66 -6.64
C VAL A 129 -14.71 21.60 -7.79
#